data_AF-A0A941FQM9-F1
#
_entry.id   AF-A0A941FQM9-F1
#
_cell.length_a   1.000
_cell.length_b   1.000
_cell.length_c   1.000
_cell.angle_alpha   90.00
_cell.angle_beta   90.00
_cell.angle_gamma   90.00
#
_symmetry.space_group_name_H-M   'P 1'
#
loop_
_entity.id
_entity.type
_entity.pdbx_description
1 polymer ?
#
loop_
_entity_poly.entity_id
_entity_poly.type
_entity_poly.pdbx_seq_one_letter_code
_entity_poly.pdbx_strand_id
1 'polypeptide(L)' 'MQGELLRIWDETKDKSFHYTQIDEAVFLADRVFVFGARPGRVVEVVDVDIPRPRDLHVKRSPEF' A
#
# COMPACT_ATOMS: atom_id res chain seq x y z
N MET A 1 6.45 -27.67 -9.64
CA MET A 1 6.14 -26.33 -10.15
C MET A 1 5.51 -25.41 -9.09
N GLN A 2 4.63 -25.89 -8.21
CA GLN A 2 3.98 -25.06 -7.17
C GLN A 2 4.93 -24.59 -6.04
N GLY A 3 5.96 -25.37 -5.71
CA GLY A 3 6.92 -25.01 -4.66
C GLY A 3 7.79 -23.78 -4.98
N GLU A 4 8.13 -23.56 -6.26
CA GLU A 4 8.93 -22.39 -6.66
C GLU A 4 8.14 -21.08 -6.57
N LEU A 5 6.82 -21.11 -6.82
CA LEU A 5 5.96 -19.93 -6.63
C LEU A 5 5.86 -19.56 -5.15
N LEU A 6 5.70 -20.54 -4.25
CA LEU A 6 5.72 -20.32 -2.81
C LEU A 6 7.07 -19.77 -2.33
N ARG A 7 8.19 -20.28 -2.88
CA ARG A 7 9.53 -19.78 -2.58
C ARG A 7 9.72 -18.34 -3.02
N ILE A 8 9.33 -17.99 -4.24
CA ILE A 8 9.39 -16.61 -4.74
C ILE A 8 8.51 -15.69 -3.89
N TRP A 9 7.32 -16.14 -3.50
CA TRP A 9 6.39 -15.34 -2.69
C TRP A 9 6.91 -15.09 -1.26
N ASP A 10 7.61 -16.06 -0.68
CA ASP A 10 8.28 -15.91 0.62
C ASP A 10 9.59 -15.10 0.52
N GLU A 11 10.28 -15.19 -0.62
CA GLU A 11 11.50 -14.42 -0.92
C GLU A 11 11.21 -12.96 -1.32
N THR A 12 10.09 -12.67 -2.00
CA THR A 12 9.65 -11.30 -2.32
C THR A 12 8.96 -10.68 -1.11
N LYS A 13 9.79 -10.24 -0.16
CA LYS A 13 9.38 -9.40 0.97
C LYS A 13 8.93 -8.00 0.56
N ASP A 14 9.02 -7.66 -0.74
CA ASP A 14 8.57 -6.38 -1.27
C ASP A 14 7.04 -6.37 -1.39
N LYS A 15 6.40 -5.99 -0.29
CA LYS A 15 4.96 -5.64 -0.22
C LYS A 15 4.70 -4.19 -0.65
N SER A 16 5.64 -3.59 -1.39
CA SER A 16 5.51 -2.22 -1.89
C SER A 16 4.84 -2.23 -3.25
N PHE A 17 3.65 -1.63 -3.32
CA PHE A 17 2.93 -1.42 -4.58
C PHE A 17 2.93 0.07 -4.92
N HIS A 18 3.04 0.37 -6.21
CA HIS A 18 2.90 1.72 -6.72
C HIS A 18 1.46 1.93 -7.21
N TYR A 19 0.84 3.01 -6.75
CA TYR A 19 -0.51 3.40 -7.15
C TYR A 19 -0.49 4.83 -7.70
N THR A 20 -1.32 5.08 -8.72
CA THR A 20 -1.53 6.42 -9.27
C THR A 20 -2.71 7.14 -8.63
N GLN A 21 -3.61 6.38 -7.98
CA GLN A 21 -4.80 6.90 -7.31
C GLN A 21 -4.63 6.83 -5.79
N ILE A 22 -4.88 7.96 -5.11
CA ILE A 22 -4.68 8.10 -3.66
C ILE A 22 -5.63 7.17 -2.89
N ASP A 23 -6.89 7.06 -3.33
CA ASP A 23 -7.88 6.22 -2.68
C ASP A 23 -7.53 4.73 -2.74
N GLU A 24 -6.96 4.26 -3.86
CA GLU A 24 -6.43 2.89 -3.93
C GLU A 24 -5.23 2.69 -3.01
N ALA A 25 -4.32 3.66 -2.96
CA ALA A 25 -3.15 3.60 -2.08
C ALA A 25 -3.56 3.50 -0.60
N VAL A 26 -4.48 4.36 -0.14
CA VAL A 26 -4.97 4.34 1.25
C VAL A 26 -5.75 3.05 1.54
N PHE A 27 -6.60 2.60 0.62
CA PHE A 27 -7.39 1.39 0.83
C PHE A 27 -6.53 0.12 0.94
N LEU A 28 -5.40 0.05 0.23
CA LEU A 28 -4.58 -1.16 0.14
C LEU A 28 -3.35 -1.15 1.04
N ALA A 29 -2.81 0.00 1.39
CA ALA A 29 -1.57 0.10 2.16
C ALA A 29 -1.80 0.26 3.66
N ASP A 30 -0.84 -0.22 4.46
CA ASP A 30 -0.74 0.17 5.88
C ASP A 30 0.14 1.42 6.02
N ARG A 31 0.95 1.74 5.00
CA ARG A 31 1.82 2.91 4.92
C ARG A 31 1.95 3.40 3.48
N VAL A 32 1.76 4.69 3.26
CA VAL A 32 1.89 5.36 1.95
C VAL A 32 3.12 6.26 1.96
N PHE A 33 3.98 6.07 0.96
CA PHE A 33 5.15 6.93 0.74
C PHE A 33 4.83 7.92 -0.37
N VAL A 34 4.85 9.21 -0.05
CA VAL A 34 4.63 10.28 -1.03
C VAL A 34 5.98 10.68 -1.62
N PHE A 35 6.11 10.56 -2.94
CA PHE A 35 7.31 10.98 -3.65
C PHE A 35 7.13 12.39 -4.22
N GLY A 36 8.07 13.28 -3.89
CA GLY A 36 8.14 14.60 -4.49
C GLY A 36 8.65 14.55 -5.93
N ALA A 37 8.29 15.55 -6.73
CA ALA A 37 8.86 15.71 -8.06
C ALA A 37 10.36 16.02 -7.99
N ARG A 38 11.15 15.38 -8.87
CA ARG A 38 12.58 15.59 -9.21
C ARG A 38 13.43 16.41 -8.20
N PRO A 39 14.50 15.82 -7.63
CA PRO A 39 14.85 14.40 -7.61
C PRO A 39 13.85 13.61 -6.76
N GLY A 40 13.52 12.38 -7.18
CA GLY A 40 12.53 11.53 -6.52
C GLY A 40 12.93 11.22 -5.08
N ARG A 41 12.40 12.00 -4.15
CA ARG A 41 12.62 11.87 -2.71
C ARG A 41 11.29 11.65 -2.02
N VAL A 42 11.30 10.84 -0.98
CA VAL A 42 10.15 10.74 -0.08
C VAL A 42 9.99 12.11 0.58
N VAL A 43 8.85 12.75 0.33
CA VAL A 43 8.50 14.02 0.97
C VAL A 43 7.65 13.80 2.21
N GLU A 44 6.93 12.68 2.26
CA GLU A 44 6.05 12.34 3.37
C GLU A 44 5.85 10.83 3.46
N VAL A 45 5.66 10.36 4.68
CA VAL A 45 5.24 8.98 4.98
C VAL A 45 3.97 9.08 5.80
N VAL A 46 2.89 8.50 5.28
CA VAL A 46 1.57 8.50 5.92
C VAL A 46 1.27 7.09 6.39
N ASP A 47 1.08 6.90 7.69
CA ASP A 47 0.57 5.65 8.25
C ASP A 47 -0.96 5.62 8.10
N VAL A 48 -1.51 4.48 7.66
CA VAL A 48 -2.95 4.31 7.43
C VAL A 48 -3.55 3.51 8.58
N ASP A 49 -4.11 4.22 9.56
CA ASP A 49 -4.68 3.65 10.79
C ASP A 49 -6.08 3.05 10.60
N ILE A 50 -6.32 2.42 9.45
CA ILE A 50 -7.56 1.72 9.15
C ILE A 50 -7.35 0.22 9.40
N PRO A 51 -8.04 -0.38 10.39
CA PRO A 51 -7.83 -1.77 10.79
C PRO A 51 -8.20 -2.76 9.67
N ARG A 52 -7.54 -3.93 9.68
CA ARG A 52 -7.84 -5.05 8.78
C ARG A 52 -8.81 -6.03 9.46
N PRO A 53 -9.70 -6.71 8.72
CA PRO A 53 -9.91 -6.63 7.27
C PRO A 53 -10.73 -5.39 6.86
N ARG A 54 -10.38 -4.76 5.73
CA ARG A 54 -11.09 -3.60 5.19
C ARG A 54 -12.18 -4.05 4.22
N ASP A 55 -13.38 -3.51 4.36
CA ASP A 55 -14.47 -3.68 3.40
C ASP A 55 -14.65 -2.40 2.55
N LEU A 56 -15.45 -2.49 1.48
CA LEU A 56 -15.69 -1.34 0.60
C LEU A 56 -16.47 -0.19 1.26
N HIS A 57 -17.12 -0.41 2.40
CA HIS A 57 -17.81 0.65 3.14
C HIS A 57 -16.81 1.64 3.72
N VAL A 58 -15.60 1.19 4.08
CA VAL A 58 -14.55 2.07 4.61
C VAL A 58 -14.25 3.26 3.70
N LYS A 59 -14.31 3.10 2.36
CA LYS A 59 -14.13 4.23 1.42
C LYS A 59 -15.17 5.34 1.53
N ARG A 60 -16.25 5.11 2.29
CA ARG A 60 -17.34 6.07 2.54
C ARG A 60 -17.40 6.51 4.01
N SER A 61 -16.49 6.02 4.85
CA SER A 61 -16.48 6.38 6.25
C SER A 61 -15.77 7.74 6.44
N PRO A 62 -16.09 8.51 7.49
CA PRO A 62 -15.46 9.82 7.72
C PRO A 62 -13.94 9.78 7.95
N GLU A 63 -13.41 8.60 8.30
CA GLU A 63 -11.99 8.37 8.60
C GLU A 63 -11.13 8.14 7.34
N PHE A 64 -11.76 7.99 6.16
CA PHE A 64 -11.10 7.78 4.86
C PHE A 64 -11.03 9.07 4.05
#